data_AF-A0A850QNE5-F1
#
_entry.id   AF-A0A850QNE5-F1
#
_cell.length_a   1.000
_cell.length_b   1.000
_cell.length_c   1.000
_cell.angle_alpha   90.00
_cell.angle_beta   90.00
_cell.angle_gamma   90.00
#
_symmetry.space_group_name_H-M   'P 1'
#
loop_
_entity.id
_entity.type
_entity.pdbx_description
1 polymer ?
#
loop_
_entity_poly.entity_id
_entity_poly.type
_entity_poly.pdbx_seq_one_letter_code
_entity_poly.pdbx_strand_id
1 'polypeptide(L)'
;MSLFRRKDSPNWWIELTAPDGRRIQQSTGTSEKVAAQELHDRLKTQFWNEKRLGIKPNRTWQETVLRWLSEQANKASIETDKSHLRWLDGCLAGKYLSQIDRDLISQITVARGLPYEIARTKGRPRQITPKTSTVNRTLEVLRAILRRARDDWGWIDQCPNIPMLKEPIKRVSWITREQALALLNALPDHQRQMVRFALETGLRRKNVTHLAWSQVDLIKRQAWIHPDQAKAGKAIGVPLSNEAMQVLRQQVGKNENWVFPYRGKPVTQVATKSWRNALAKAGISAGFRWHDLRHTWASWHAQDGTPLNVLRELGGWATSEMVQRYAHLSTEHLAQWVNRRTGVGMEIT
;
A
#
# COMPACT_ATOMS: atom_id res chain seq x y z
N MET A 1 53.29 7.31 16.11
CA MET A 1 53.42 7.39 14.64
C MET A 1 52.12 6.89 14.03
N SER A 2 51.34 7.75 13.39
CA SER A 2 49.98 7.42 12.91
C SER A 2 49.93 7.00 11.44
N LEU A 3 51.08 6.98 10.76
CA LEU A 3 51.27 6.43 9.42
C LEU A 3 52.38 5.37 9.47
N PHE A 4 52.10 4.19 8.93
CA PHE A 4 53.05 3.08 8.85
C PHE A 4 52.89 2.33 7.52
N ARG A 5 53.91 1.56 7.13
CA ARG A 5 53.88 0.75 5.90
C ARG A 5 53.93 -0.73 6.29
N ARG A 6 53.03 -1.54 5.71
CA ARG A 6 53.05 -3.00 5.88
C ARG A 6 54.05 -3.63 4.90
N LYS A 7 54.69 -4.73 5.29
CA LYS A 7 55.65 -5.45 4.43
C LYS A 7 55.00 -5.96 3.13
N ASP A 8 53.69 -6.22 3.17
CA ASP A 8 52.94 -6.85 2.09
C ASP A 8 52.17 -5.86 1.20
N SER A 9 52.37 -4.54 1.36
CA SER A 9 51.64 -3.52 0.60
C SER A 9 52.50 -2.31 0.24
N PRO A 10 52.43 -1.81 -1.01
CA PRO A 10 53.13 -0.58 -1.39
C PRO A 10 52.48 0.68 -0.81
N ASN A 11 51.26 0.59 -0.26
CA ASN A 11 50.48 1.71 0.22
C ASN A 11 50.77 2.03 1.69
N TRP A 12 50.66 3.32 2.04
CA TRP A 12 50.68 3.74 3.43
C TRP A 12 49.42 3.25 4.16
N TRP A 13 49.55 2.97 5.45
CA TRP A 13 48.46 2.63 6.33
C TRP A 13 48.34 3.68 7.42
N ILE A 14 47.11 4.02 7.75
CA ILE A 14 46.79 4.94 8.83
C ILE A 14 46.38 4.13 10.06
N GLU A 15 46.97 4.47 11.20
CA GLU A 15 46.48 4.09 12.52
C GLU A 15 46.04 5.35 13.26
N LEU A 16 44.73 5.49 13.43
CA LEU A 16 44.11 6.57 14.17
C LEU A 16 43.39 5.99 15.38
N THR A 17 43.63 6.58 16.54
CA THR A 17 42.77 6.36 17.71
C THR A 17 41.72 7.46 17.67
N ALA A 18 40.48 7.08 17.37
CA ALA A 18 39.36 7.99 17.42
C ALA A 18 39.18 8.50 18.87
N PRO A 19 38.64 9.71 19.07
CA PRO A 19 38.48 10.29 20.40
C PRO A 19 37.60 9.45 21.36
N ASP A 20 36.80 8.51 20.86
CA ASP A 20 36.00 7.53 21.62
C ASP A 20 36.79 6.31 22.11
N GLY A 21 38.09 6.23 21.81
CA GLY A 21 38.99 5.14 22.16
C GLY A 21 39.06 4.02 21.12
N ARG A 22 38.28 4.08 20.02
CA ARG A 22 38.34 3.08 18.95
C ARG A 22 39.59 3.27 18.11
N ARG A 23 40.31 2.17 17.86
CA ARG A 23 41.44 2.15 16.93
C ARG A 23 40.97 1.78 15.54
N ILE A 24 41.22 2.67 14.59
CA ILE A 24 40.91 2.46 13.18
C ILE A 24 42.22 2.29 12.44
N GLN A 25 42.34 1.16 11.76
CA GLN A 25 43.46 0.88 10.86
C GLN A 25 42.95 0.67 9.45
N GLN A 26 43.36 1.53 8.53
CA GLN A 26 42.98 1.40 7.12
C GLN A 26 44.12 1.78 6.18
N SER A 27 44.15 1.13 5.02
CA SER A 27 45.06 1.47 3.93
C SER A 27 44.67 2.81 3.31
N THR A 28 45.64 3.67 3.01
CA THR A 28 45.40 4.95 2.33
C THR A 28 45.21 4.80 0.82
N GLY A 29 45.51 3.62 0.26
CA GLY A 29 45.43 3.38 -1.18
C GLY A 29 46.48 4.12 -2.02
N THR A 30 47.42 4.84 -1.38
CA THR A 30 48.48 5.60 -2.05
C THR A 30 49.86 5.26 -1.48
N SER A 31 50.86 5.21 -2.35
CA SER A 31 52.28 5.05 -2.01
C SER A 31 52.95 6.39 -1.65
N GLU A 32 52.29 7.51 -1.94
CA GLU A 32 52.79 8.85 -1.65
C GLU A 32 52.50 9.27 -0.21
N LYS A 33 53.55 9.64 0.52
CA LYS A 33 53.48 10.00 1.94
C LYS A 33 52.66 11.27 2.19
N VAL A 34 52.71 12.23 1.27
CA VAL A 34 51.99 13.52 1.38
C VAL A 34 50.47 13.29 1.25
N ALA A 35 50.04 12.57 0.22
CA ALA A 35 48.63 12.20 0.04
C ALA A 35 48.09 11.33 1.19
N ALA A 36 48.93 10.43 1.74
CA ALA A 36 48.58 9.64 2.91
C ALA A 36 48.40 10.51 4.18
N GLN A 37 49.23 11.55 4.35
CA GLN A 37 49.14 12.51 5.44
C GLN A 37 47.88 13.38 5.35
N GLU A 38 47.54 13.87 4.15
CA GLU A 38 46.29 14.62 3.96
C GLU A 38 45.04 13.79 4.31
N LEU A 39 45.02 12.51 3.89
CA LEU A 39 43.92 11.61 4.19
C LEU A 39 43.82 11.33 5.70
N HIS A 40 44.96 11.15 6.36
CA HIS A 40 45.05 11.06 7.83
C HIS A 40 44.47 12.31 8.51
N ASP A 41 44.87 13.50 8.08
CA ASP A 41 44.46 14.75 8.73
C ASP A 41 42.96 15.05 8.51
N ARG A 42 42.41 14.71 7.33
CA ARG A 42 40.97 14.77 7.07
C ARG A 42 40.18 13.85 8.00
N LEU A 43 40.60 12.60 8.15
CA LEU A 43 39.94 11.62 9.03
C LEU A 43 40.03 12.03 10.50
N LYS A 44 41.20 12.48 10.95
CA LYS A 44 41.40 12.96 12.32
C LYS A 44 40.49 14.15 12.63
N THR A 45 40.38 15.10 11.68
CA THR A 45 39.48 16.25 11.78
C THR A 45 38.02 15.81 11.81
N GLN A 46 37.63 14.83 10.98
CA GLN A 46 36.28 14.27 10.97
C GLN A 46 35.91 13.64 12.33
N PHE A 47 36.76 12.77 12.89
CA PHE A 47 36.52 12.14 14.20
C PHE A 47 36.51 13.15 15.36
N TRP A 48 37.33 14.20 15.29
CA TRP A 48 37.36 15.26 16.28
C TRP A 48 36.08 16.12 16.23
N ASN A 49 35.60 16.44 15.02
CA ASN A 49 34.35 17.16 14.78
C ASN A 49 33.12 16.33 15.22
N GLU A 50 33.11 15.02 14.96
CA GLU A 50 32.03 14.10 15.37
C GLU A 50 31.86 14.09 16.91
N LYS A 51 32.96 14.04 17.68
CA LYS A 51 32.88 13.93 19.16
C LYS A 51 32.71 15.28 19.87
N ARG A 52 33.39 16.34 19.43
CA ARG A 52 33.41 17.62 20.17
C ARG A 52 32.31 18.59 19.74
N LEU A 53 31.86 18.51 18.49
CA LEU A 53 30.82 19.40 17.93
C LEU A 53 29.50 18.66 17.65
N GLY A 54 29.44 17.34 17.86
CA GLY A 54 28.24 16.54 17.57
C GLY A 54 27.89 16.44 16.09
N ILE A 55 28.84 16.74 15.19
CA ILE A 55 28.62 16.77 13.75
C ILE A 55 28.46 15.33 13.27
N LYS A 56 27.23 14.96 12.92
CA LYS A 56 26.89 13.60 12.44
C LYS A 56 27.57 13.32 11.09
N PRO A 57 28.03 12.08 10.84
CA PRO A 57 28.67 11.73 9.58
C PRO A 57 27.68 11.92 8.43
N ASN A 58 28.13 12.58 7.36
CA ASN A 58 27.29 12.88 6.21
C ASN A 58 27.02 11.57 5.43
N ARG A 59 25.80 11.06 5.52
CA ARG A 59 25.39 9.81 4.86
C ARG A 59 24.74 10.09 3.51
N THR A 60 25.00 9.18 2.58
CA THR A 60 24.42 9.21 1.25
C THR A 60 23.00 8.66 1.24
N TRP A 61 22.23 9.04 0.21
CA TRP A 61 20.93 8.44 -0.05
C TRP A 61 21.01 6.91 -0.19
N GLN A 62 22.02 6.38 -0.89
CA GLN A 62 22.12 4.92 -1.10
C GLN A 62 22.37 4.14 0.19
N GLU A 63 23.25 4.61 1.08
CA GLU A 63 23.45 3.99 2.39
C GLU A 63 22.15 3.94 3.19
N THR A 64 21.37 5.02 3.11
CA THR A 64 20.06 5.19 3.77
C THR A 64 19.04 4.19 3.22
N VAL A 65 18.97 4.03 1.91
CA VAL A 65 18.07 3.07 1.26
C VAL A 65 18.45 1.63 1.57
N LEU A 66 19.75 1.28 1.56
CA LEU A 66 20.21 -0.07 1.89
C LEU A 66 19.84 -0.45 3.32
N ARG A 67 20.07 0.46 4.27
CA ARG A 67 19.66 0.24 5.66
C ARG A 67 18.14 0.10 5.78
N TRP A 68 17.36 0.99 5.16
CA TRP A 68 15.90 0.90 5.15
C TRP A 68 15.40 -0.45 4.64
N LEU A 69 15.93 -0.93 3.51
CA LEU A 69 15.52 -2.20 2.91
C LEU A 69 15.89 -3.39 3.80
N SER A 70 17.03 -3.36 4.49
CA SER A 70 17.41 -4.40 5.44
C SER A 70 16.46 -4.47 6.64
N GLU A 71 16.08 -3.32 7.22
CA GLU A 71 15.18 -3.24 8.37
C GLU A 71 13.72 -3.57 7.99
N GLN A 72 13.32 -3.31 6.74
CA GLN A 72 11.95 -3.52 6.25
C GLN A 72 11.78 -4.80 5.43
N ALA A 73 12.72 -5.74 5.49
CA ALA A 73 12.72 -6.95 4.67
C ALA A 73 11.41 -7.78 4.77
N ASN A 74 10.79 -7.82 5.95
CA ASN A 74 9.57 -8.59 6.22
C ASN A 74 8.27 -7.85 5.89
N LYS A 75 8.35 -6.63 5.34
CA LYS A 75 7.17 -5.83 5.04
C LYS A 75 6.44 -6.38 3.80
N ALA A 76 5.16 -6.71 3.94
CA ALA A 76 4.34 -7.25 2.83
C ALA A 76 4.28 -6.34 1.58
N SER A 77 4.52 -5.04 1.71
CA SER A 77 4.52 -4.06 0.62
C SER A 77 5.92 -3.68 0.12
N ILE A 78 6.97 -4.41 0.53
CA ILE A 78 8.37 -4.07 0.22
C ILE A 78 8.66 -3.97 -1.28
N GLU A 79 8.05 -4.81 -2.12
CA GLU A 79 8.26 -4.76 -3.58
C GLU A 79 7.71 -3.48 -4.23
N THR A 80 6.61 -2.95 -3.68
CA THR A 80 6.08 -1.66 -4.12
C THR A 80 7.01 -0.54 -3.68
N ASP A 81 7.48 -0.58 -2.43
CA ASP A 81 8.42 0.41 -1.90
C ASP A 81 9.74 0.39 -2.70
N LYS A 82 10.31 -0.78 -3.02
CA LYS A 82 11.48 -0.93 -3.91
C LYS A 82 11.28 -0.24 -5.26
N SER A 83 10.07 -0.34 -5.84
CA SER A 83 9.77 0.30 -7.12
C SER A 83 9.78 1.83 -7.02
N HIS A 84 9.27 2.39 -5.92
CA HIS A 84 9.39 3.83 -5.64
C HIS A 84 10.83 4.26 -5.38
N LEU A 85 11.60 3.44 -4.66
CA LEU A 85 13.00 3.70 -4.32
C LEU A 85 13.89 3.70 -5.56
N ARG A 86 13.71 2.75 -6.49
CA ARG A 86 14.43 2.76 -7.78
C ARG A 86 14.19 4.04 -8.56
N TRP A 87 12.96 4.53 -8.57
CA TRP A 87 12.64 5.79 -9.24
C TRP A 87 13.28 6.99 -8.51
N LEU A 88 13.21 7.03 -7.18
CA LEU A 88 13.84 8.08 -6.36
C LEU A 88 15.37 8.10 -6.52
N ASP A 89 15.99 6.94 -6.66
CA ASP A 89 17.44 6.81 -6.88
C ASP A 89 17.88 7.52 -8.16
N GLY A 90 17.05 7.54 -9.21
CA GLY A 90 17.33 8.31 -10.43
C GLY A 90 17.47 9.83 -10.22
N CYS A 91 16.92 10.38 -9.13
CA CYS A 91 17.04 11.79 -8.77
C CYS A 91 17.98 12.06 -7.58
N LEU A 92 18.14 11.08 -6.69
CA LEU A 92 18.82 11.23 -5.40
C LEU A 92 20.16 10.48 -5.33
N ALA A 93 20.53 9.69 -6.34
CA ALA A 93 21.80 8.97 -6.35
C ALA A 93 22.99 9.92 -6.14
N GLY A 94 23.85 9.57 -5.19
CA GLY A 94 25.08 10.31 -4.88
C GLY A 94 24.87 11.58 -4.06
N LYS A 95 23.61 11.94 -3.74
CA LYS A 95 23.32 13.06 -2.85
C LYS A 95 23.43 12.63 -1.39
N TYR A 96 23.89 13.56 -0.56
CA TYR A 96 23.86 13.43 0.89
C TYR A 96 22.48 13.75 1.44
N LEU A 97 22.12 13.17 2.59
CA LEU A 97 20.85 13.48 3.25
C LEU A 97 20.71 14.96 3.59
N SER A 98 21.81 15.64 3.91
CA SER A 98 21.84 17.09 4.18
C SER A 98 21.48 17.95 2.96
N GLN A 99 21.61 17.41 1.75
CA GLN A 99 21.30 18.11 0.50
C GLN A 99 19.85 17.91 0.05
N ILE A 100 19.06 17.13 0.79
CA ILE A 100 17.64 16.92 0.52
C ILE A 100 16.86 18.03 1.20
N ASP A 101 16.75 19.16 0.52
CA ASP A 101 15.99 20.32 0.97
C ASP A 101 14.58 20.36 0.35
N ARG A 102 13.83 21.42 0.70
CA ARG A 102 12.46 21.63 0.23
C ARG A 102 12.39 21.83 -1.29
N ASP A 103 13.40 22.47 -1.88
CA ASP A 103 13.43 22.78 -3.31
C ASP A 103 13.67 21.52 -4.13
N LEU A 104 14.60 20.67 -3.69
CA LEU A 104 14.81 19.36 -4.29
C LEU A 104 13.56 18.47 -4.17
N ILE A 105 12.87 18.49 -3.04
CA ILE A 105 11.59 17.77 -2.87
C ILE A 105 10.53 18.29 -3.84
N SER A 106 10.47 19.60 -4.05
CA SER A 106 9.56 20.21 -5.03
C SER A 106 9.89 19.74 -6.45
N GLN A 107 11.17 19.74 -6.83
CA GLN A 107 11.64 19.23 -8.13
C GLN A 107 11.28 17.75 -8.31
N ILE A 108 11.49 16.92 -7.29
CA ILE A 108 11.12 15.50 -7.29
C ILE A 108 9.61 15.34 -7.47
N THR A 109 8.81 16.18 -6.81
CA THR A 109 7.35 16.13 -6.91
C THR A 109 6.89 16.43 -8.35
N VAL A 110 7.46 17.47 -8.97
CA VAL A 110 7.18 17.84 -10.37
C VAL A 110 7.63 16.72 -11.30
N ALA A 111 8.88 16.26 -11.18
CA ALA A 111 9.45 15.20 -12.00
C ALA A 111 8.63 13.91 -11.90
N ARG A 112 8.13 13.56 -10.70
CA ARG A 112 7.30 12.37 -10.50
C ARG A 112 5.92 12.49 -11.14
N GLY A 113 5.43 13.71 -11.36
CA GLY A 113 4.16 14.00 -12.01
C GLY A 113 4.23 14.01 -13.54
N LEU A 114 5.44 14.12 -14.11
CA LEU A 114 5.62 14.14 -15.56
C LEU A 114 5.29 12.79 -16.21
N PRO A 115 4.79 12.77 -17.46
CA PRO A 115 4.61 11.56 -18.22
C PRO A 115 5.94 10.83 -18.44
N TYR A 116 5.92 9.51 -18.35
CA TYR A 116 7.07 8.66 -18.66
C TYR A 116 6.64 7.48 -19.51
N GLU A 117 7.58 6.92 -20.26
CA GLU A 117 7.33 5.76 -21.10
C GLU A 117 7.68 4.46 -20.36
N ILE A 118 6.83 3.45 -20.55
CA ILE A 118 7.15 2.09 -20.18
C ILE A 118 7.33 1.23 -21.43
N ALA A 119 8.45 0.51 -21.46
CA ALA A 119 8.70 -0.52 -22.45
C ALA A 119 7.64 -1.62 -22.35
N ARG A 120 7.14 -2.10 -23.48
CA ARG A 120 6.23 -3.24 -23.57
C ARG A 120 6.95 -4.41 -24.21
N THR A 121 6.72 -5.62 -23.69
CA THR A 121 7.29 -6.87 -24.24
C THR A 121 6.90 -7.10 -25.70
N LYS A 122 5.74 -6.58 -26.12
CA LYS A 122 5.31 -6.51 -27.53
C LYS A 122 4.57 -5.20 -27.79
N GLY A 123 4.98 -4.45 -28.83
CA GLY A 123 4.34 -3.22 -29.29
C GLY A 123 5.08 -1.92 -28.93
N ARG A 124 4.51 -0.78 -29.34
CA ARG A 124 5.08 0.56 -29.07
C ARG A 124 5.12 0.87 -27.56
N PRO A 125 6.12 1.64 -27.09
CA PRO A 125 6.15 2.16 -25.73
C PRO A 125 4.82 2.82 -25.37
N ARG A 126 4.38 2.64 -24.12
CA ARG A 126 3.16 3.29 -23.64
C ARG A 126 3.57 4.47 -22.77
N GLN A 127 3.15 5.67 -23.16
CA GLN A 127 3.22 6.83 -22.31
C GLN A 127 2.22 6.68 -21.16
N ILE A 128 2.70 6.88 -19.93
CA ILE A 128 1.91 6.87 -18.71
C ILE A 128 2.04 8.22 -18.05
N THR A 129 0.90 8.86 -17.80
CA THR A 129 0.83 9.99 -16.88
C THR A 129 0.53 9.46 -15.47
N PRO A 130 1.44 9.64 -14.50
CA PRO A 130 1.23 9.26 -13.12
C PRO A 130 -0.01 9.95 -12.52
N LYS A 131 -0.74 9.22 -11.66
CA LYS A 131 -1.81 9.82 -10.85
C LYS A 131 -1.20 10.54 -9.65
N THR A 132 -1.90 11.55 -9.14
CA THR A 132 -1.56 12.25 -7.89
C THR A 132 -1.25 11.29 -6.74
N SER A 133 -2.05 10.23 -6.59
CA SER A 133 -1.83 9.20 -5.56
C SER A 133 -0.51 8.44 -5.73
N THR A 134 -0.01 8.29 -6.96
CA THR A 134 1.28 7.65 -7.23
C THR A 134 2.45 8.57 -6.84
N VAL A 135 2.30 9.88 -7.07
CA VAL A 135 3.26 10.89 -6.62
C VAL A 135 3.31 10.89 -5.10
N ASN A 136 2.15 11.05 -4.45
CA ASN A 136 2.04 11.00 -2.99
C ASN A 136 2.63 9.73 -2.40
N ARG A 137 2.36 8.55 -2.99
CA ARG A 137 2.94 7.30 -2.49
C ARG A 137 4.47 7.26 -2.57
N THR A 138 5.05 7.88 -3.60
CA THR A 138 6.51 8.01 -3.73
C THR A 138 7.07 8.95 -2.65
N LEU A 139 6.40 10.08 -2.43
CA LEU A 139 6.76 11.04 -1.39
C LEU A 139 6.56 10.49 0.04
N GLU A 140 5.58 9.62 0.26
CA GLU A 140 5.37 8.93 1.54
C GLU A 140 6.55 8.03 1.89
N VAL A 141 7.10 7.30 0.91
CA VAL A 141 8.28 6.45 1.12
C VAL A 141 9.50 7.32 1.44
N LEU A 142 9.73 8.40 0.69
CA LEU A 142 10.79 9.35 0.97
C LEU A 142 10.66 9.94 2.39
N ARG A 143 9.46 10.39 2.76
CA ARG A 143 9.17 10.94 4.09
C ARG A 143 9.42 9.92 5.19
N ALA A 144 9.01 8.67 4.99
CA ALA A 144 9.20 7.62 5.99
C ALA A 144 10.69 7.36 6.23
N ILE A 145 11.50 7.33 5.17
CA ILE A 145 12.95 7.14 5.26
C ILE A 145 13.62 8.32 5.96
N LEU A 146 13.30 9.56 5.61
CA LEU A 146 13.91 10.73 6.24
C LEU A 146 13.52 10.85 7.72
N ARG A 147 12.26 10.54 8.08
CA ARG A 147 11.85 10.47 9.49
C ARG A 147 12.60 9.39 10.25
N ARG A 148 12.74 8.20 9.67
CA ARG A 148 13.53 7.11 10.26
C ARG A 148 15.00 7.52 10.45
N ALA A 149 15.58 8.19 9.47
CA ALA A 149 16.94 8.72 9.55
C ALA A 149 17.11 9.75 10.67
N ARG A 150 16.08 10.56 10.95
CA ARG A 150 16.07 11.52 12.06
C ARG A 150 15.86 10.84 13.42
N ASP A 151 14.76 10.10 13.54
CA ASP A 151 14.21 9.65 14.82
C ASP A 151 14.94 8.43 15.38
N ASP A 152 15.26 7.45 14.53
CA ASP A 152 15.78 6.16 14.99
C ASP A 152 17.27 6.01 14.72
N TRP A 153 17.76 6.56 13.61
CA TRP A 153 19.17 6.43 13.24
C TRP A 153 20.01 7.63 13.69
N GLY A 154 19.37 8.76 13.98
CA GLY A 154 20.06 9.99 14.36
C GLY A 154 21.06 10.47 13.30
N TRP A 155 20.79 10.24 12.01
CA TRP A 155 21.67 10.65 10.90
C TRP A 155 21.43 12.10 10.45
N ILE A 156 20.24 12.63 10.70
CA ILE A 156 19.89 14.03 10.45
C ILE A 156 19.19 14.61 11.67
N ASP A 157 19.24 15.93 11.86
CA ASP A 157 18.57 16.62 12.97
C ASP A 157 17.17 17.09 12.59
N GLN A 158 17.00 17.51 11.33
CA GLN A 158 15.75 18.03 10.81
C GLN A 158 15.32 17.24 9.58
N CYS A 159 14.02 16.97 9.51
CA CYS A 159 13.40 16.40 8.32
C CYS A 159 12.67 17.54 7.61
N PRO A 160 12.95 17.80 6.32
CA PRO A 160 12.20 18.79 5.55
C PRO A 160 10.71 18.41 5.49
N ASN A 161 9.85 19.43 5.45
CA ASN A 161 8.43 19.19 5.25
C ASN A 161 8.17 18.77 3.80
N ILE A 162 7.57 17.60 3.60
CA ILE A 162 7.22 17.07 2.28
C ILE A 162 5.72 17.23 2.09
N PRO A 163 5.21 18.29 1.45
CA PRO A 163 3.78 18.45 1.25
C PRO A 163 3.21 17.36 0.33
N MET A 164 2.00 16.89 0.63
CA MET A 164 1.28 15.94 -0.23
C MET A 164 0.35 16.70 -1.16
N LEU A 165 0.22 16.20 -2.39
CA LEU A 165 -0.69 16.76 -3.38
C LEU A 165 -2.14 16.42 -3.02
N LYS A 166 -3.05 17.36 -3.26
CA LYS A 166 -4.49 17.16 -3.01
C LYS A 166 -5.02 16.08 -3.94
N GLU A 167 -5.56 15.01 -3.37
CA GLU A 167 -6.22 13.96 -4.14
C GLU A 167 -7.70 14.30 -4.36
N PRO A 168 -8.25 14.01 -5.56
CA PRO A 168 -9.66 14.19 -5.80
C PRO A 168 -10.47 13.23 -4.91
N ILE A 169 -11.53 13.73 -4.29
CA ILE A 169 -12.46 12.93 -3.51
C ILE A 169 -13.14 11.94 -4.48
N LYS A 170 -12.90 10.65 -4.29
CA LYS A 170 -13.56 9.59 -5.08
C LYS A 170 -14.88 9.24 -4.43
N ARG A 171 -15.97 9.48 -5.15
CA ARG A 171 -17.28 8.93 -4.79
C ARG A 171 -17.23 7.41 -4.81
N VAL A 172 -17.95 6.79 -3.88
CA VAL A 172 -18.12 5.34 -3.85
C VAL A 172 -18.94 4.95 -5.07
N SER A 173 -18.38 4.09 -5.93
CA SER A 173 -19.10 3.51 -7.05
C SER A 173 -19.82 2.25 -6.58
N TRP A 174 -21.12 2.18 -6.85
CA TRP A 174 -21.98 1.03 -6.58
C TRP A 174 -22.98 0.87 -7.74
N ILE A 175 -23.68 -0.26 -7.81
CA ILE A 175 -24.67 -0.58 -8.87
C ILE A 175 -26.01 -0.97 -8.28
N THR A 176 -27.10 -0.77 -9.03
CA THR A 176 -28.45 -1.17 -8.60
C THR A 176 -28.64 -2.69 -8.67
N ARG A 177 -29.73 -3.20 -8.08
CA ARG A 177 -30.06 -4.63 -8.11
C ARG A 177 -30.34 -5.11 -9.53
N GLU A 178 -30.97 -4.29 -10.36
CA GLU A 178 -31.27 -4.56 -11.77
C GLU A 178 -29.97 -4.63 -12.59
N GLN A 179 -29.06 -3.67 -12.38
CA GLN A 179 -27.74 -3.69 -13.01
C GLN A 179 -26.93 -4.91 -12.59
N ALA A 180 -27.00 -5.31 -11.31
CA ALA A 180 -26.34 -6.51 -10.82
C ALA A 180 -26.90 -7.78 -11.47
N LEU A 181 -28.23 -7.89 -11.62
CA LEU A 181 -28.88 -8.99 -12.33
C LEU A 181 -28.43 -9.05 -13.80
N ALA A 182 -28.45 -7.91 -14.50
CA ALA A 182 -27.99 -7.82 -15.88
C ALA A 182 -26.51 -8.21 -16.02
N LEU A 183 -25.67 -7.79 -15.08
CA LEU A 183 -24.25 -8.18 -15.02
C LEU A 183 -24.10 -9.69 -14.84
N LEU A 184 -24.81 -10.30 -13.90
CA LEU A 184 -24.76 -11.75 -13.67
C LEU A 184 -25.18 -12.53 -14.92
N ASN A 185 -26.26 -12.11 -15.60
CA ASN A 185 -26.75 -12.76 -16.82
C ASN A 185 -25.75 -12.67 -17.97
N ALA A 186 -24.98 -11.58 -18.07
CA ALA A 186 -23.99 -11.38 -19.12
C ALA A 186 -22.64 -12.10 -18.86
N LEU A 187 -22.40 -12.58 -17.64
CA LEU A 187 -21.15 -13.24 -17.26
C LEU A 187 -21.15 -14.75 -17.56
N PRO A 188 -19.96 -15.34 -17.88
CA PRO A 188 -19.80 -16.79 -17.96
C PRO A 188 -19.92 -17.43 -16.57
N ASP A 189 -20.35 -18.70 -16.49
CA ASP A 189 -20.72 -19.38 -15.24
C ASP A 189 -19.68 -19.21 -14.11
N HIS A 190 -18.41 -19.54 -14.38
CA HIS A 190 -17.34 -19.42 -13.38
C HIS A 190 -17.19 -18.00 -12.80
N GLN A 191 -17.40 -16.95 -13.60
CA GLN A 191 -17.38 -15.57 -13.11
C GLN A 191 -18.70 -15.17 -12.45
N ARG A 192 -19.84 -15.62 -13.01
CA ARG A 192 -21.18 -15.32 -12.49
C ARG A 192 -21.32 -15.73 -11.03
N GLN A 193 -20.95 -16.97 -10.72
CA GLN A 193 -21.06 -17.52 -9.36
C GLN A 193 -20.14 -16.77 -8.39
N MET A 194 -18.92 -16.48 -8.82
CA MET A 194 -17.95 -15.71 -8.05
C MET A 194 -18.40 -14.26 -7.79
N VAL A 195 -19.02 -13.59 -8.77
CA VAL A 195 -19.59 -12.23 -8.61
C VAL A 195 -20.78 -12.25 -7.68
N ARG A 196 -21.70 -13.22 -7.85
CA ARG A 196 -22.87 -13.36 -6.99
C ARG A 196 -22.45 -13.54 -5.54
N PHE A 197 -21.49 -14.43 -5.28
CA PHE A 197 -20.95 -14.61 -3.93
C PHE A 197 -20.29 -13.34 -3.37
N ALA A 198 -19.56 -12.58 -4.21
CA ALA A 198 -18.94 -11.32 -3.79
C ALA A 198 -19.97 -10.24 -3.43
N LEU A 199 -21.10 -10.18 -4.14
CA LEU A 199 -22.21 -9.26 -3.87
C LEU A 199 -22.96 -9.62 -2.58
N GLU A 200 -22.99 -10.89 -2.20
CA GLU A 200 -23.68 -11.36 -0.98
C GLU A 200 -22.83 -11.23 0.29
N THR A 201 -21.51 -11.35 0.16
CA THR A 201 -20.61 -11.45 1.32
C THR A 201 -19.75 -10.21 1.54
N GLY A 202 -19.66 -9.32 0.56
CA GLY A 202 -18.80 -8.13 0.62
C GLY A 202 -17.31 -8.44 0.75
N LEU A 203 -16.87 -9.67 0.51
CA LEU A 203 -15.50 -10.08 0.74
C LEU A 203 -14.48 -9.36 -0.17
N ARG A 204 -13.25 -9.23 0.31
CA ARG A 204 -12.15 -8.68 -0.50
C ARG A 204 -11.88 -9.63 -1.68
N ARG A 205 -11.50 -9.07 -2.84
CA ARG A 205 -11.24 -9.81 -4.09
C ARG A 205 -10.44 -11.10 -3.86
N LYS A 206 -9.27 -11.02 -3.23
CA LYS A 206 -8.40 -12.20 -3.02
C LYS A 206 -9.09 -13.29 -2.19
N ASN A 207 -9.89 -12.90 -1.20
CA ASN A 207 -10.59 -13.81 -0.30
C ASN A 207 -11.72 -14.55 -1.02
N VAL A 208 -12.33 -13.91 -2.02
CA VAL A 208 -13.29 -14.59 -2.91
C VAL A 208 -12.56 -15.47 -3.91
N THR A 209 -11.54 -14.94 -4.60
CA THR A 209 -10.92 -15.66 -5.73
C THR A 209 -10.02 -16.82 -5.32
N HIS A 210 -9.54 -16.83 -4.07
CA HIS A 210 -8.77 -17.92 -3.46
C HIS A 210 -9.54 -18.53 -2.28
N LEU A 211 -10.87 -18.50 -2.31
CA LEU A 211 -11.65 -19.16 -1.27
C LEU A 211 -11.46 -20.67 -1.40
N ALA A 212 -10.87 -21.29 -0.37
CA ALA A 212 -10.73 -22.73 -0.28
C ALA A 212 -11.89 -23.39 0.46
N TRP A 213 -12.21 -24.64 0.15
CA TRP A 213 -13.26 -25.39 0.86
C TRP A 213 -12.95 -25.57 2.35
N SER A 214 -11.67 -25.66 2.72
CA SER A 214 -11.23 -25.68 4.12
C SER A 214 -11.61 -24.44 4.92
N GLN A 215 -11.95 -23.34 4.24
CA GLN A 215 -12.35 -22.07 4.84
C GLN A 215 -13.87 -21.91 4.94
N VAL A 216 -14.65 -22.88 4.48
CA VAL A 216 -16.11 -22.79 4.42
C VAL A 216 -16.73 -23.88 5.27
N ASP A 217 -17.52 -23.47 6.25
CA ASP A 217 -18.35 -24.38 7.04
C ASP A 217 -19.80 -24.23 6.58
N LEU A 218 -20.26 -25.20 5.77
CA LEU A 218 -21.61 -25.21 5.22
C LEU A 218 -22.69 -25.49 6.27
N ILE A 219 -22.34 -26.14 7.39
CA ILE A 219 -23.28 -26.46 8.47
C ILE A 219 -23.52 -25.22 9.32
N LYS A 220 -22.43 -24.58 9.77
CA LYS A 220 -22.50 -23.34 10.56
C LYS A 220 -22.77 -22.09 9.71
N ARG A 221 -22.86 -22.24 8.38
CA ARG A 221 -23.12 -21.16 7.41
C ARG A 221 -22.15 -19.99 7.57
N GLN A 222 -20.86 -20.29 7.62
CA GLN A 222 -19.81 -19.31 7.84
C GLN A 222 -18.60 -19.56 6.94
N ALA A 223 -17.95 -18.48 6.53
CA ALA A 223 -16.64 -18.51 5.89
C ALA A 223 -15.58 -17.90 6.82
N TRP A 224 -14.38 -18.49 6.82
CA TRP A 224 -13.26 -18.09 7.67
C TRP A 224 -12.13 -17.51 6.83
N ILE A 225 -11.79 -16.25 7.08
CA ILE A 225 -10.60 -15.63 6.48
C ILE A 225 -9.48 -15.67 7.49
N HIS A 226 -8.38 -16.35 7.15
CA HIS A 226 -7.22 -16.42 8.02
C HIS A 226 -6.56 -15.04 8.22
N PRO A 227 -5.92 -14.79 9.38
CA PRO A 227 -5.31 -13.49 9.69
C PRO A 227 -4.26 -13.01 8.68
N ASP A 228 -3.48 -13.93 8.12
CA ASP A 228 -2.46 -13.69 7.08
C ASP A 228 -3.07 -13.26 5.73
N GLN A 229 -4.32 -13.64 5.48
CA GLN A 229 -5.11 -13.27 4.31
C GLN A 229 -6.00 -12.04 4.57
N ALA A 230 -6.21 -11.69 5.84
CA ALA A 230 -6.92 -10.51 6.25
C ALA A 230 -5.99 -9.29 6.21
N LYS A 231 -6.33 -8.29 5.40
CA LYS A 231 -5.58 -7.02 5.33
C LYS A 231 -5.42 -6.30 6.69
N ALA A 232 -6.27 -6.63 7.66
CA ALA A 232 -6.24 -6.09 9.02
C ALA A 232 -5.54 -7.02 10.05
N GLY A 233 -5.01 -8.16 9.64
CA GLY A 233 -4.28 -9.09 10.51
C GLY A 233 -5.14 -9.83 11.54
N LYS A 234 -6.47 -9.84 11.38
CA LYS A 234 -7.42 -10.51 12.28
C LYS A 234 -8.22 -11.55 11.52
N ALA A 235 -8.45 -12.71 12.14
CA ALA A 235 -9.38 -13.69 11.59
C ALA A 235 -10.78 -13.07 11.55
N ILE A 236 -11.48 -13.25 10.42
CA ILE A 236 -12.83 -12.73 10.25
C ILE A 236 -13.73 -13.91 9.91
N GLY A 237 -14.66 -14.23 10.82
CA GLY A 237 -15.80 -15.09 10.53
C GLY A 237 -16.85 -14.28 9.79
N VAL A 238 -17.22 -14.72 8.59
CA VAL A 238 -18.22 -14.06 7.75
C VAL A 238 -19.46 -14.94 7.71
N PRO A 239 -20.59 -14.52 8.32
CA PRO A 239 -21.84 -15.24 8.21
C PRO A 239 -22.31 -15.21 6.75
N LEU A 240 -22.84 -16.33 6.28
CA LEU A 240 -23.26 -16.51 4.89
C LEU A 240 -24.77 -16.38 4.77
N SER A 241 -25.22 -15.51 3.86
CA SER A 241 -26.64 -15.40 3.50
C SER A 241 -27.16 -16.69 2.86
N ASN A 242 -28.47 -16.87 2.81
CA ASN A 242 -29.09 -18.01 2.11
C ASN A 242 -28.67 -18.06 0.64
N GLU A 243 -28.54 -16.89 0.00
CA GLU A 243 -28.06 -16.74 -1.38
C GLU A 243 -26.59 -17.14 -1.53
N ALA A 244 -25.71 -16.70 -0.61
CA ALA A 244 -24.32 -17.14 -0.60
C ALA A 244 -24.21 -18.66 -0.44
N MET A 245 -25.03 -19.26 0.43
CA MET A 245 -25.10 -20.70 0.63
C MET A 245 -25.59 -21.44 -0.63
N GLN A 246 -26.55 -20.88 -1.38
CA GLN A 246 -27.00 -21.45 -2.64
C GLN A 246 -25.86 -21.49 -3.67
N VAL A 247 -25.11 -20.39 -3.78
CA VAL A 247 -23.94 -20.32 -4.66
C VAL A 247 -22.91 -21.38 -4.29
N LEU A 248 -22.58 -21.51 -3.00
CA LEU A 248 -21.63 -22.50 -2.52
C LEU A 248 -22.09 -23.93 -2.86
N ARG A 249 -23.35 -24.27 -2.61
CA ARG A 249 -23.90 -25.60 -2.95
C ARG A 249 -23.77 -25.92 -4.45
N GLN A 250 -23.92 -24.93 -5.33
CA GLN A 250 -23.71 -25.10 -6.78
C GLN A 250 -22.24 -25.29 -7.17
N GLN A 251 -21.28 -25.01 -6.28
CA GLN A 251 -19.86 -25.25 -6.52
C GLN A 251 -19.35 -26.57 -5.95
N VAL A 252 -20.10 -27.21 -5.04
CA VAL A 252 -19.70 -28.50 -4.44
C VAL A 252 -19.48 -29.53 -5.54
N GLY A 253 -18.37 -30.28 -5.46
CA GLY A 253 -18.00 -31.32 -6.42
C GLY A 253 -17.33 -30.81 -7.70
N LYS A 254 -17.26 -29.50 -7.97
CA LYS A 254 -16.54 -28.96 -9.15
C LYS A 254 -15.02 -28.98 -8.98
N ASN A 255 -14.54 -28.85 -7.74
CA ASN A 255 -13.13 -28.95 -7.38
C ASN A 255 -12.99 -29.25 -5.89
N GLU A 256 -11.95 -30.00 -5.52
CA GLU A 256 -11.70 -30.44 -4.14
C GLU A 256 -11.15 -29.33 -3.24
N ASN A 257 -10.36 -28.41 -3.81
CA ASN A 257 -9.61 -27.43 -3.03
C ASN A 257 -10.25 -26.04 -3.04
N TRP A 258 -10.67 -25.55 -4.22
CA TRP A 258 -11.12 -24.18 -4.42
C TRP A 258 -12.61 -24.11 -4.71
N VAL A 259 -13.29 -23.15 -4.08
CA VAL A 259 -14.73 -22.90 -4.30
C VAL A 259 -15.00 -22.35 -5.70
N PHE A 260 -14.16 -21.44 -6.18
CA PHE A 260 -14.31 -20.81 -7.51
C PHE A 260 -13.10 -21.10 -8.42
N PRO A 261 -12.98 -22.32 -8.96
CA PRO A 261 -11.88 -22.70 -9.83
C PRO A 261 -12.08 -22.19 -11.26
N TYR A 262 -10.99 -21.91 -11.96
CA TYR A 262 -10.94 -21.81 -13.41
C TYR A 262 -9.79 -22.69 -13.92
N ARG A 263 -10.12 -23.71 -14.71
CA ARG A 263 -9.16 -24.73 -15.18
C ARG A 263 -8.37 -25.36 -14.03
N GLY A 264 -9.08 -25.71 -12.93
CA GLY A 264 -8.50 -26.38 -11.75
C GLY A 264 -7.67 -25.48 -10.82
N LYS A 265 -7.53 -24.19 -11.13
CA LYS A 265 -6.73 -23.23 -10.35
C LYS A 265 -7.58 -22.05 -9.86
N PRO A 266 -7.19 -21.35 -8.79
CA PRO A 266 -7.90 -20.16 -8.33
C PRO A 266 -7.83 -19.03 -9.36
N VAL A 267 -8.89 -18.22 -9.44
CA VAL A 267 -8.95 -17.12 -10.41
C VAL A 267 -8.04 -15.98 -9.96
N THR A 268 -6.93 -15.74 -10.66
CA THR A 268 -6.01 -14.63 -10.29
C THR A 268 -6.40 -13.31 -10.95
N GLN A 269 -6.98 -13.36 -12.16
CA GLN A 269 -7.35 -12.19 -12.94
C GLN A 269 -8.87 -12.10 -13.12
N VAL A 270 -9.48 -11.10 -12.48
CA VAL A 270 -10.93 -10.83 -12.56
C VAL A 270 -11.29 -9.78 -13.63
N ALA A 271 -10.35 -8.88 -13.96
CA ALA A 271 -10.57 -7.80 -14.93
C ALA A 271 -10.27 -8.27 -16.37
N THR A 272 -11.00 -9.28 -16.81
CA THR A 272 -10.86 -9.93 -18.12
C THR A 272 -11.64 -9.18 -19.21
N LYS A 273 -11.50 -9.61 -20.47
CA LYS A 273 -12.34 -9.10 -21.57
C LYS A 273 -13.83 -9.42 -21.33
N SER A 274 -14.15 -10.61 -20.82
CA SER A 274 -15.53 -10.99 -20.49
C SER A 274 -16.15 -10.07 -19.44
N TRP A 275 -15.40 -9.72 -18.39
CA TRP A 275 -15.84 -8.75 -17.38
C TRP A 275 -16.22 -7.41 -18.00
N ARG A 276 -15.34 -6.81 -18.83
CA ARG A 276 -15.62 -5.51 -19.47
C ARG A 276 -16.83 -5.57 -20.41
N ASN A 277 -16.96 -6.65 -21.17
CA ASN A 277 -18.10 -6.85 -22.06
C ASN A 277 -19.41 -7.01 -21.27
N ALA A 278 -19.38 -7.71 -20.14
CA ALA A 278 -20.54 -7.87 -19.28
C ALA A 278 -20.98 -6.55 -18.62
N LEU A 279 -20.02 -5.72 -18.19
CA LEU A 279 -20.33 -4.36 -17.70
C LEU A 279 -21.02 -3.52 -18.77
N ALA A 280 -20.51 -3.53 -20.00
CA ALA A 280 -21.10 -2.80 -21.11
C ALA A 280 -22.53 -3.27 -21.41
N LYS A 281 -22.77 -4.59 -21.43
CA LYS A 281 -24.11 -5.16 -21.62
C LYS A 281 -25.09 -4.81 -20.48
N ALA A 282 -24.58 -4.66 -19.26
CA ALA A 282 -25.37 -4.31 -18.09
C ALA A 282 -25.57 -2.78 -17.91
N GLY A 283 -25.08 -1.96 -18.84
CA GLY A 283 -25.16 -0.49 -18.72
C GLY A 283 -24.33 0.08 -17.57
N ILE A 284 -23.30 -0.64 -17.13
CA ILE A 284 -22.41 -0.23 -16.03
C ILE A 284 -21.18 0.47 -16.59
N SER A 285 -20.76 1.57 -15.95
CA SER A 285 -19.57 2.34 -16.34
C SER A 285 -18.34 1.44 -16.51
N ALA A 286 -17.56 1.68 -17.58
CA ALA A 286 -16.29 0.99 -17.83
C ALA A 286 -15.26 1.18 -16.71
N GLY A 287 -15.45 2.19 -15.85
CA GLY A 287 -14.65 2.43 -14.65
C GLY A 287 -14.96 1.52 -13.47
N PHE A 288 -16.03 0.73 -13.51
CA PHE A 288 -16.44 -0.18 -12.44
C PHE A 288 -15.49 -1.38 -12.33
N ARG A 289 -14.92 -1.57 -11.15
CA ARG A 289 -13.91 -2.59 -10.86
C ARG A 289 -14.50 -3.65 -9.97
N TRP A 290 -13.86 -4.82 -9.93
CA TRP A 290 -14.26 -5.89 -9.03
C TRP A 290 -14.40 -5.47 -7.56
N HIS A 291 -13.52 -4.58 -7.08
CA HIS A 291 -13.60 -4.12 -5.70
C HIS A 291 -14.84 -3.27 -5.43
N ASP A 292 -15.42 -2.68 -6.47
CA ASP A 292 -16.64 -1.89 -6.36
C ASP A 292 -17.85 -2.80 -6.08
N LEU A 293 -17.77 -4.13 -6.28
CA LEU A 293 -18.78 -5.09 -5.78
C LEU A 293 -18.91 -5.07 -4.25
N ARG A 294 -17.80 -4.93 -3.53
CA ARG A 294 -17.82 -4.78 -2.07
C ARG A 294 -18.43 -3.43 -1.66
N HIS A 295 -18.19 -2.39 -2.45
CA HIS A 295 -18.85 -1.10 -2.26
C HIS A 295 -20.36 -1.23 -2.50
N THR A 296 -20.79 -1.95 -3.52
CA THR A 296 -22.19 -2.28 -3.77
C THR A 296 -22.82 -3.02 -2.59
N TRP A 297 -22.20 -4.10 -2.09
CA TRP A 297 -22.69 -4.82 -0.90
C TRP A 297 -22.87 -3.89 0.31
N ALA A 298 -21.89 -3.03 0.57
CA ALA A 298 -21.95 -2.09 1.69
C ALA A 298 -23.01 -1.00 1.50
N SER A 299 -23.16 -0.49 0.27
CA SER A 299 -24.21 0.46 -0.10
C SER A 299 -25.60 -0.14 0.10
N TRP A 300 -25.82 -1.38 -0.35
CA TRP A 300 -27.09 -2.07 -0.17
C TRP A 300 -27.41 -2.29 1.31
N HIS A 301 -26.46 -2.76 2.11
CA HIS A 301 -26.66 -2.86 3.57
C HIS A 301 -27.05 -1.52 4.21
N ALA A 302 -26.41 -0.42 3.80
CA ALA A 302 -26.72 0.91 4.31
C ALA A 302 -28.13 1.38 3.89
N GLN A 303 -28.54 1.10 2.65
CA GLN A 303 -29.88 1.38 2.13
C GLN A 303 -30.94 0.54 2.83
N ASP A 304 -30.66 -0.74 3.06
CA ASP A 304 -31.51 -1.69 3.79
C ASP A 304 -31.56 -1.38 5.32
N GLY A 305 -30.92 -0.30 5.77
CA GLY A 305 -31.01 0.19 7.15
C GLY A 305 -30.09 -0.50 8.15
N THR A 306 -29.09 -1.28 7.70
CA THR A 306 -28.12 -1.95 8.57
C THR A 306 -27.32 -0.89 9.36
N PRO A 307 -27.29 -0.97 10.72
CA PRO A 307 -26.49 -0.05 11.52
C PRO A 307 -25.00 -0.08 11.13
N LEU A 308 -24.35 1.10 11.05
CA LEU A 308 -22.98 1.23 10.55
C LEU A 308 -21.94 0.46 11.39
N ASN A 309 -22.18 0.31 12.71
CA ASN A 309 -21.33 -0.51 13.58
C ASN A 309 -21.40 -2.00 13.21
N VAL A 310 -22.60 -2.52 12.93
CA VAL A 310 -22.81 -3.89 12.47
C VAL A 310 -22.19 -4.08 11.09
N LEU A 311 -22.42 -3.13 10.17
CA LEU A 311 -21.80 -3.16 8.84
C LEU A 311 -20.26 -3.15 8.91
N ARG A 312 -19.69 -2.35 9.83
CA ARG A 312 -18.24 -2.29 10.07
C ARG A 312 -17.68 -3.67 10.43
N GLU A 313 -18.37 -4.38 11.32
CA GLU A 313 -18.00 -5.72 11.79
C GLU A 313 -18.16 -6.76 10.70
N LEU A 314 -19.31 -6.80 10.02
CA LEU A 314 -19.57 -7.70 8.90
C LEU A 314 -18.52 -7.56 7.79
N GLY A 315 -18.13 -6.33 7.46
CA GLY A 315 -17.10 -6.10 6.46
C GLY A 315 -15.67 -6.32 6.97
N GLY A 316 -15.43 -6.37 8.28
CA GLY A 316 -14.08 -6.40 8.86
C GLY A 316 -13.27 -5.15 8.52
N TRP A 317 -13.86 -3.97 8.72
CA TRP A 317 -13.16 -2.68 8.63
C TRP A 317 -12.47 -2.34 9.95
N ALA A 318 -11.25 -1.80 9.86
CA ALA A 318 -10.43 -1.51 11.04
C ALA A 318 -10.89 -0.25 11.79
N THR A 319 -11.48 0.73 11.11
CA THR A 319 -11.89 2.00 11.70
C THR A 319 -13.29 2.41 11.23
N SER A 320 -13.97 3.25 12.02
CA SER A 320 -15.30 3.80 11.73
C SER A 320 -15.31 4.70 10.49
N GLU A 321 -14.23 5.46 10.25
CA GLU A 321 -14.13 6.38 9.12
C GLU A 321 -14.22 5.64 7.78
N MET A 322 -13.81 4.36 7.74
CA MET A 322 -13.90 3.55 6.53
C MET A 322 -15.35 3.22 6.16
N VAL A 323 -16.23 3.01 7.15
CA VAL A 323 -17.67 2.71 6.93
C VAL A 323 -18.51 3.97 6.83
N GLN A 324 -18.07 5.09 7.42
CA GLN A 324 -18.78 6.38 7.36
C GLN A 324 -19.03 6.87 5.94
N ARG A 325 -18.22 6.41 4.97
CA ARG A 325 -18.40 6.70 3.55
C ARG A 325 -19.75 6.24 3.00
N TYR A 326 -20.43 5.28 3.62
CA TYR A 326 -21.77 4.81 3.22
C TYR A 326 -22.90 5.43 4.02
N ALA A 327 -22.61 6.22 5.06
CA ALA A 327 -23.62 6.78 5.96
C ALA A 327 -24.68 7.64 5.24
N HIS A 328 -24.29 8.34 4.18
CA HIS A 328 -25.21 9.15 3.38
C HIS A 328 -26.24 8.33 2.58
N LEU A 329 -26.06 7.01 2.47
CA LEU A 329 -26.99 6.11 1.77
C LEU A 329 -28.08 5.56 2.69
N SER A 330 -27.95 5.75 4.01
CA SER A 330 -28.95 5.32 4.99
C SER A 330 -30.00 6.39 5.28
N THR A 331 -30.32 7.27 4.34
CA THR A 331 -31.31 8.36 4.54
C THR A 331 -32.68 7.82 4.93
N GLU A 332 -33.04 6.63 4.47
CA GLU A 332 -34.26 5.92 4.85
C GLU A 332 -34.27 5.53 6.34
N HIS A 333 -33.11 5.13 6.88
CA HIS A 333 -32.94 4.93 8.32
C HIS A 333 -33.12 6.25 9.10
N LEU A 334 -32.82 7.42 8.53
CA LEU A 334 -33.07 8.70 9.22
C LEU A 334 -34.56 9.04 9.29
N ALA A 335 -35.35 8.67 8.28
CA ALA A 335 -36.79 8.94 8.22
C ALA A 335 -37.54 8.41 9.45
N GLN A 336 -37.18 7.21 9.95
CA GLN A 336 -37.80 6.64 11.15
C GLN A 336 -37.48 7.41 12.46
N TRP A 337 -36.46 8.27 12.46
CA TRP A 337 -36.09 9.11 13.61
C TRP A 337 -36.66 10.53 13.51
N VAL A 338 -36.98 11.00 12.30
CA VAL A 338 -37.61 12.32 12.08
C VAL A 338 -38.95 12.40 12.81
N ASN A 339 -39.77 11.34 12.73
CA ASN A 339 -41.10 11.31 13.34
C ASN A 339 -41.11 10.90 14.82
N ARG A 340 -39.95 10.64 15.45
CA ARG A 340 -39.89 10.32 16.90
C ARG A 340 -39.98 11.55 17.80
N ARG A 341 -39.85 12.75 17.23
CA ARG A 341 -40.18 13.98 17.96
C ARG A 341 -41.67 14.22 17.83
N THR A 342 -42.39 14.11 18.95
CA THR A 342 -43.72 14.72 19.07
C THR A 342 -43.57 16.19 18.69
N GLY A 343 -44.28 16.63 17.65
CA GLY A 343 -44.29 18.02 17.24
C GLY A 343 -44.65 18.93 18.42
N VAL A 344 -44.18 20.18 18.39
CA VAL A 344 -44.68 21.20 19.30
C VAL A 344 -46.18 21.32 19.02
N GLY A 345 -47.00 20.81 19.93
CA GLY A 345 -48.46 20.88 19.82
C GLY A 345 -48.86 22.34 19.78
N MET A 346 -49.28 22.81 18.60
CA MET A 346 -50.12 23.99 18.53
C MET A 346 -51.54 23.52 18.75
N GLU A 347 -51.98 23.55 20.01
CA GLU A 347 -53.40 23.71 20.31
C GLU A 347 -53.79 25.09 19.76
N ILE A 348 -54.39 25.10 18.58
CA ILE A 348 -55.09 26.27 18.08
C ILE A 348 -56.50 26.16 18.67
N THR A 349 -56.73 26.96 19.71
CA THR A 349 -58.03 27.27 20.31
C THR A 349 -59.06 27.72 19.29
#